data_AF-A0A660MC47-F1
#
_entry.id   AF-A0A660MC47-F1
#
_cell.length_a   1.000
_cell.length_b   1.000
_cell.length_c   1.000
_cell.angle_alpha   90.00
_cell.angle_beta   90.00
_cell.angle_gamma   90.00
#
_symmetry.space_group_name_H-M   'P 1'
#
loop_
_entity.id
_entity.type
_entity.pdbx_description
1 polymer ?
#
loop_
_entity_poly.entity_id
_entity_poly.type
_entity_poly.pdbx_seq_one_letter_code
_entity_poly.pdbx_strand_id
1 'polypeptide(L)'
;MPPISRITLMGTSGVGKTTLATLLHGAGWFHYSGDYRIATRYLNEPISDWLTVLARREPTLAALLRDDAVSVKGKVSIERLHILSAFVGKLGRDGYDARTFIERQRLFNEAERAAMYDVPAFIERAERLYGYKAFINDAGGSICEIDDDALMQTLAAHTLFVYIDTDEALYAELEARAIAYPKPICYHAAFLQEMIGEYSLLKGGLTPDRFESDDFIRFVT
;
A
#
# COMPACT_ATOMS: atom_id res chain seq x y z
N MET A 1 19.21 25.34 14.31
CA MET A 1 19.17 24.07 13.55
C MET A 1 19.38 24.41 12.09
N PRO A 2 20.12 23.60 11.32
CA PRO A 2 20.10 23.72 9.85
C PRO A 2 18.65 23.52 9.35
N PRO A 3 18.28 24.10 8.20
CA PRO A 3 16.95 23.93 7.63
C PRO A 3 16.67 22.44 7.39
N ILE A 4 15.48 21.98 7.81
CA ILE A 4 15.02 20.61 7.57
C ILE A 4 14.81 20.47 6.06
N SER A 5 15.53 19.54 5.45
CA SER A 5 15.47 19.30 4.01
C SER A 5 15.12 17.86 3.65
N ARG A 6 15.00 16.95 4.62
CA ARG A 6 14.70 15.54 4.36
C ARG A 6 13.72 15.05 5.41
N ILE A 7 12.51 14.69 4.98
CA ILE A 7 11.45 14.26 5.90
C ILE A 7 10.79 12.96 5.47
N THR A 8 10.34 12.18 6.44
CA THR A 8 9.42 11.07 6.26
C THR A 8 8.09 11.44 6.92
N LEU A 9 7.02 11.46 6.12
CA LEU A 9 5.67 11.71 6.62
C LEU A 9 5.08 10.43 7.20
N MET A 10 4.47 10.55 8.38
CA MET A 10 3.73 9.50 9.08
C MET A 10 2.35 10.03 9.46
N GLY A 11 1.40 9.12 9.66
CA GLY A 11 0.02 9.45 10.01
C GLY A 11 -0.97 8.52 9.32
N THR A 12 -2.21 8.52 9.79
CA THR A 12 -3.26 7.63 9.30
C THR A 12 -3.60 7.86 7.83
N SER A 13 -4.25 6.87 7.21
CA SER A 13 -4.73 7.03 5.83
C SER A 13 -5.75 8.16 5.75
N GLY A 14 -5.62 9.05 4.77
CA GLY A 14 -6.52 10.18 4.59
C GLY A 14 -6.22 11.44 5.41
N VAL A 15 -5.23 11.43 6.31
CA VAL A 15 -4.86 12.61 7.14
C VAL A 15 -4.21 13.77 6.37
N GLY A 16 -3.94 13.59 5.07
CA GLY A 16 -3.39 14.66 4.21
C GLY A 16 -1.90 14.55 3.88
N LYS A 17 -1.25 13.40 4.13
CA LYS A 17 0.17 13.17 3.78
C LYS A 17 0.49 13.51 2.33
N THR A 18 -0.25 12.91 1.39
CA THR A 18 -0.05 13.13 -0.05
C THR A 18 -0.35 14.57 -0.47
N THR A 19 -1.29 15.25 0.20
CA THR A 19 -1.58 16.67 -0.02
C THR A 19 -0.36 17.51 0.35
N LEU A 20 0.23 17.29 1.53
CA LEU A 20 1.45 17.97 1.95
C LEU A 20 2.63 17.64 1.02
N ALA A 21 2.78 16.38 0.63
CA ALA A 21 3.83 15.95 -0.29
C ALA A 21 3.73 16.64 -1.65
N THR A 22 2.51 16.78 -2.19
CA THR A 22 2.25 17.49 -3.45
C THR A 22 2.57 18.97 -3.34
N LEU A 23 2.20 19.62 -2.23
CA LEU A 23 2.52 21.03 -1.98
C LEU A 23 4.04 21.26 -1.90
N LEU A 24 4.75 20.41 -1.16
CA LEU A 24 6.21 20.50 -1.05
C LEU A 24 6.90 20.19 -2.38
N HIS A 25 6.36 19.27 -3.18
CA HIS A 25 6.85 19.02 -4.53
C HIS A 25 6.78 20.27 -5.41
N GLY A 26 5.65 20.98 -5.38
CA GLY A 26 5.50 22.28 -6.07
C GLY A 26 6.47 23.36 -5.58
N ALA A 27 6.94 23.26 -4.34
CA ALA A 27 7.96 24.13 -3.75
C ALA A 27 9.41 23.66 -4.01
N GLY A 28 9.62 22.66 -4.87
CA GLY A 28 10.95 22.19 -5.26
C GLY A 28 11.52 21.04 -4.42
N TRP A 29 10.67 20.33 -3.66
CA TRP A 29 11.08 19.10 -2.97
C TRP A 29 10.98 17.90 -3.92
N PHE A 30 11.90 16.95 -3.79
CA PHE A 30 11.76 15.65 -4.42
C PHE A 30 10.69 14.84 -3.70
N HIS A 31 9.61 14.46 -4.41
CA HIS A 31 8.55 13.62 -3.86
C HIS A 31 8.81 12.15 -4.14
N TYR A 32 9.15 11.42 -3.07
CA TYR A 32 9.20 9.98 -3.07
C TYR A 32 7.86 9.44 -2.56
N SER A 33 7.04 8.89 -3.45
CA SER A 33 5.79 8.21 -3.08
C SER A 33 6.06 6.72 -2.85
N GLY A 34 5.86 6.26 -1.60
CA GLY A 34 6.02 4.86 -1.21
C GLY A 34 5.10 3.94 -2.01
N ASP A 35 3.80 4.26 -2.07
CA ASP A 35 2.80 3.49 -2.82
C ASP A 35 3.13 3.39 -4.32
N TYR A 36 3.58 4.50 -4.92
CA TYR A 36 4.02 4.48 -6.30
C TYR A 36 5.23 3.56 -6.51
N ARG A 37 6.17 3.55 -5.56
CA ARG A 37 7.32 2.63 -5.61
C ARG A 37 6.88 1.19 -5.45
N ILE A 38 6.04 0.87 -4.48
CA ILE A 38 5.46 -0.47 -4.25
C ILE A 38 4.85 -0.98 -5.56
N ALA A 39 3.95 -0.19 -6.16
CA ALA A 39 3.23 -0.59 -7.37
C ALA A 39 4.11 -0.72 -8.62
N THR A 40 5.09 0.17 -8.82
CA THR A 40 5.90 0.18 -10.05
C THR A 40 7.15 -0.68 -9.99
N ARG A 41 7.72 -0.90 -8.80
CA ARG A 41 8.97 -1.65 -8.64
C ARG A 41 8.75 -3.06 -8.15
N TYR A 42 7.97 -3.23 -7.08
CA TYR A 42 7.95 -4.48 -6.33
C TYR A 42 6.74 -5.34 -6.68
N LEU A 43 5.58 -4.72 -6.91
CA LEU A 43 4.35 -5.43 -7.26
C LEU A 43 4.00 -5.34 -8.76
N ASN A 44 4.83 -4.70 -9.58
CA ASN A 44 4.54 -4.54 -11.01
C ASN A 44 4.38 -5.90 -11.72
N GLU A 45 5.28 -6.85 -11.47
CA GLU A 45 5.20 -8.21 -12.04
C GLU A 45 4.02 -9.01 -11.44
N PRO A 46 3.87 -9.14 -10.10
CA PRO A 46 2.70 -9.80 -9.51
C PRO A 46 1.34 -9.27 -10.00
N ILE A 47 1.22 -7.94 -10.16
CA ILE A 47 0.02 -7.29 -10.70
C ILE A 47 -0.17 -7.65 -12.18
N SER A 48 0.90 -7.64 -12.98
CA SER A 48 0.84 -8.00 -14.41
C SER A 48 0.42 -9.45 -14.61
N ASP A 49 0.94 -10.36 -13.79
CA ASP A 49 0.57 -11.79 -13.82
C ASP A 49 -0.87 -11.99 -13.40
N TRP A 50 -1.31 -11.33 -12.33
CA TRP A 50 -2.70 -11.35 -11.89
C TRP A 50 -3.66 -10.85 -12.99
N LEU A 51 -3.35 -9.72 -13.63
CA LEU A 51 -4.16 -9.19 -14.73
C LEU A 51 -4.18 -10.15 -15.93
N THR A 52 -3.07 -10.81 -16.22
CA THR A 52 -2.99 -11.82 -17.28
C THR A 52 -3.88 -13.02 -16.96
N VAL A 53 -3.88 -13.50 -15.72
CA VAL A 53 -4.77 -14.58 -15.27
C VAL A 53 -6.23 -14.17 -15.38
N LEU A 54 -6.58 -12.94 -15.03
CA LEU A 54 -7.94 -12.41 -15.20
C LEU A 54 -8.35 -12.35 -16.67
N ALA A 55 -7.50 -11.78 -17.53
CA ALA A 55 -7.78 -11.65 -18.95
C ALA A 55 -7.94 -13.02 -19.64
N ARG A 56 -7.18 -14.04 -19.19
CA ARG A 56 -7.30 -15.42 -19.69
C ARG A 56 -8.63 -16.10 -19.36
N ARG A 57 -9.44 -15.56 -18.43
CA ARG A 57 -10.79 -16.08 -18.16
C ARG A 57 -11.74 -15.84 -19.33
N GLU A 58 -11.46 -14.83 -20.15
CA GLU A 58 -12.21 -14.57 -21.36
C GLU A 58 -11.54 -15.26 -22.57
N PRO A 59 -12.20 -16.25 -23.23
CA PRO A 59 -11.56 -17.06 -24.26
C PRO A 59 -10.96 -16.26 -25.42
N THR A 60 -11.61 -15.18 -25.86
CA THR A 60 -11.10 -14.32 -26.92
C THR A 60 -9.80 -13.63 -26.51
N LEU A 61 -9.74 -13.06 -25.30
CA LEU A 61 -8.52 -12.43 -24.80
C LEU A 61 -7.41 -13.47 -24.57
N ALA A 62 -7.75 -14.67 -24.10
CA ALA A 62 -6.79 -15.76 -23.91
C ALA A 62 -6.09 -16.18 -25.22
N ALA A 63 -6.83 -16.22 -26.34
CA ALA A 63 -6.28 -16.51 -27.66
C ALA A 63 -5.33 -15.39 -28.11
N LEU A 64 -5.76 -14.12 -28.03
CA LEU A 64 -4.95 -12.97 -28.41
C LEU A 64 -3.67 -12.83 -27.58
N LEU A 65 -3.73 -13.13 -26.28
CA LEU A 65 -2.56 -13.13 -25.39
C LEU A 65 -1.57 -14.26 -25.71
N ARG A 66 -2.06 -15.42 -26.16
CA ARG A 66 -1.20 -16.56 -26.53
C ARG A 66 -0.40 -16.27 -27.79
N ASP A 67 -1.02 -15.59 -28.74
CA ASP A 67 -0.41 -15.24 -30.04
C ASP A 67 0.38 -13.92 -29.98
N ASP A 68 0.56 -13.35 -28.79
CA ASP A 68 1.22 -12.06 -28.54
C ASP A 68 0.60 -10.88 -29.33
N ALA A 69 -0.68 -11.02 -29.70
CA ALA A 69 -1.42 -10.00 -30.45
C ALA A 69 -1.90 -8.85 -29.55
N VAL A 70 -2.01 -9.08 -28.23
CA VAL A 70 -2.33 -8.08 -27.22
C VAL A 70 -1.51 -8.33 -25.95
N SER A 71 -1.29 -7.30 -25.15
CA SER A 71 -0.72 -7.41 -23.80
C SER A 71 -1.60 -6.69 -22.78
N VAL A 72 -1.61 -7.20 -21.55
CA VAL A 72 -2.30 -6.57 -20.42
C VAL A 72 -1.25 -6.10 -19.42
N LYS A 73 -1.27 -4.80 -19.11
CA LYS A 73 -0.35 -4.19 -18.15
C LYS A 73 -1.10 -3.22 -17.25
N GLY A 74 -0.80 -3.28 -15.95
CA GLY A 74 -1.25 -2.28 -15.00
C GLY A 74 -0.68 -0.90 -15.35
N LYS A 75 -1.55 0.10 -15.48
CA LYS A 75 -1.12 1.50 -15.61
C LYS A 75 -1.09 2.11 -14.21
N VAL A 76 0.12 2.23 -13.66
CA VAL A 76 0.35 2.83 -12.35
C VAL A 76 0.78 4.29 -12.53
N SER A 77 0.09 5.20 -11.85
CA SER A 77 0.54 6.57 -11.61
C SER A 77 0.27 6.92 -10.15
N ILE A 78 0.92 7.97 -9.62
CA ILE A 78 0.70 8.45 -8.24
C ILE A 78 -0.80 8.69 -7.98
N GLU A 79 -1.52 9.22 -8.98
CA GLU A 79 -2.98 9.48 -8.91
C GLU A 79 -3.86 8.22 -9.09
N ARG A 80 -3.28 7.07 -9.48
CA ARG A 80 -4.03 5.85 -9.86
C ARG A 80 -3.48 4.61 -9.16
N LEU A 81 -3.43 4.66 -7.84
CA LEU A 81 -2.96 3.56 -6.99
C LEU A 81 -4.05 2.54 -6.64
N HIS A 82 -5.29 2.72 -7.14
CA HIS A 82 -6.39 1.77 -6.93
C HIS A 82 -6.07 0.33 -7.36
N ILE A 83 -5.11 0.15 -8.27
CA ILE A 83 -4.63 -1.15 -8.70
C ILE A 83 -3.95 -1.94 -7.57
N LEU A 84 -3.33 -1.28 -6.59
CA LEU A 84 -2.78 -1.92 -5.41
C LEU A 84 -3.89 -2.54 -4.57
N SER A 85 -4.90 -1.75 -4.21
CA SER A 85 -6.06 -2.25 -3.46
C SER A 85 -6.81 -3.34 -4.23
N ALA A 86 -6.97 -3.20 -5.54
CA ALA A 86 -7.62 -4.23 -6.37
C ALA A 86 -6.79 -5.53 -6.45
N PHE A 87 -5.46 -5.41 -6.49
CA PHE A 87 -4.56 -6.55 -6.41
C PHE A 87 -4.66 -7.23 -5.06
N VAL A 88 -4.50 -6.51 -3.94
CA VAL A 88 -4.63 -7.08 -2.59
C VAL A 88 -5.98 -7.77 -2.42
N GLY A 89 -7.07 -7.10 -2.80
CA GLY A 89 -8.40 -7.67 -2.79
C GLY A 89 -8.98 -7.89 -1.40
N LYS A 90 -10.02 -8.71 -1.33
CA LYS A 90 -10.73 -9.02 -0.08
C LYS A 90 -10.66 -10.52 0.19
N LEU A 91 -10.80 -10.93 1.45
CA LEU A 91 -10.91 -12.34 1.82
C LEU A 91 -12.36 -12.80 1.71
N GLY A 92 -12.60 -14.00 1.18
CA GLY A 92 -13.91 -14.63 1.19
C GLY A 92 -14.69 -14.50 -0.13
N ARG A 93 -16.02 -14.55 -0.05
CA ARG A 93 -16.92 -14.82 -1.19
C ARG A 93 -16.83 -13.83 -2.34
N ASP A 94 -16.70 -12.54 -2.04
CA ASP A 94 -16.63 -11.48 -3.04
C ASP A 94 -15.18 -11.11 -3.40
N GLY A 95 -14.22 -11.92 -2.95
CA GLY A 95 -12.80 -11.67 -3.10
C GLY A 95 -12.01 -12.92 -3.49
N TYR A 96 -10.98 -13.21 -2.72
CA TYR A 96 -10.04 -14.31 -2.95
C TYR A 96 -10.13 -15.34 -1.84
N ASP A 97 -9.75 -16.58 -2.18
CA ASP A 97 -9.49 -17.62 -1.19
C ASP A 97 -8.36 -17.20 -0.23
N ALA A 98 -8.36 -17.79 0.96
CA ALA A 98 -7.43 -17.47 2.04
C ALA A 98 -5.97 -17.58 1.61
N ARG A 99 -5.63 -18.59 0.81
CA ARG A 99 -4.26 -18.79 0.35
C ARG A 99 -3.82 -17.64 -0.54
N THR A 100 -4.62 -17.29 -1.54
CA THR A 100 -4.32 -16.18 -2.46
C THR A 100 -4.29 -14.84 -1.73
N PHE A 101 -5.24 -14.60 -0.82
CA PHE A 101 -5.30 -13.37 -0.04
C PHE A 101 -4.07 -13.21 0.86
N ILE A 102 -3.73 -14.23 1.65
CA ILE A 102 -2.56 -14.20 2.55
C ILE A 102 -1.26 -14.01 1.77
N GLU A 103 -1.11 -14.68 0.62
CA GLU A 103 0.07 -14.51 -0.21
C GLU A 103 0.21 -13.06 -0.71
N ARG A 104 -0.88 -12.41 -1.09
CA ARG A 104 -0.86 -11.02 -1.53
C ARG A 104 -0.57 -10.04 -0.40
N GLN A 105 -1.07 -10.32 0.81
CA GLN A 105 -0.70 -9.57 2.02
C GLN A 105 0.80 -9.67 2.29
N ARG A 106 1.38 -10.87 2.15
CA ARG A 106 2.83 -11.08 2.30
C ARG A 106 3.63 -10.29 1.26
N LEU A 107 3.26 -10.41 -0.02
CA LEU A 107 3.92 -9.69 -1.12
C LEU A 107 3.88 -8.17 -0.92
N PHE A 108 2.75 -7.62 -0.46
CA PHE A 108 2.64 -6.19 -0.19
C PHE A 108 3.51 -5.77 0.98
N ASN A 109 3.50 -6.49 2.10
CA ASN A 109 4.36 -6.21 3.25
C ASN A 109 5.86 -6.20 2.85
N GLU A 110 6.29 -7.18 2.05
CA GLU A 110 7.66 -7.23 1.53
C GLU A 110 7.97 -6.05 0.61
N ALA A 111 7.03 -5.68 -0.25
CA ALA A 111 7.16 -4.55 -1.16
C ALA A 111 7.22 -3.21 -0.41
N GLU A 112 6.43 -3.03 0.64
CA GLU A 112 6.43 -1.83 1.47
C GLU A 112 7.77 -1.68 2.20
N ARG A 113 8.25 -2.74 2.86
CA ARG A 113 9.57 -2.76 3.49
C ARG A 113 10.68 -2.42 2.51
N ALA A 114 10.70 -3.07 1.35
CA ALA A 114 11.71 -2.83 0.34
C ALA A 114 11.65 -1.39 -0.21
N ALA A 115 10.45 -0.83 -0.42
CA ALA A 115 10.28 0.56 -0.82
C ALA A 115 10.80 1.54 0.23
N MET A 116 10.73 1.23 1.52
CA MET A 116 11.31 2.10 2.55
C MET A 116 12.84 1.98 2.60
N TYR A 117 13.40 0.79 2.37
CA TYR A 117 14.85 0.61 2.26
C TYR A 117 15.48 1.31 1.04
N ASP A 118 14.69 1.63 0.01
CA ASP A 118 15.12 2.40 -1.15
C ASP A 118 15.35 3.91 -0.85
N VAL A 119 14.81 4.43 0.26
CA VAL A 119 14.79 5.88 0.57
C VAL A 119 16.20 6.51 0.59
N PRO A 120 17.21 5.95 1.29
CA PRO A 120 18.57 6.51 1.28
C PRO A 120 19.16 6.67 -0.12
N ALA A 121 19.03 5.64 -0.95
CA ALA A 121 19.54 5.66 -2.32
C ALA A 121 18.81 6.70 -3.19
N PHE A 122 17.52 6.91 -2.94
CA PHE A 122 16.73 7.92 -3.65
C PHE A 122 17.07 9.35 -3.23
N ILE A 123 17.40 9.58 -1.95
CA ILE A 123 17.92 10.88 -1.50
C ILE A 123 19.19 11.24 -2.29
N GLU A 124 20.17 10.33 -2.32
CA GLU A 124 21.43 10.55 -3.06
C GLU A 124 21.19 10.72 -4.56
N ARG A 125 20.31 9.90 -5.14
CA ARG A 125 19.98 9.94 -6.56
C ARG A 125 19.27 11.24 -6.94
N ALA A 126 18.32 11.72 -6.13
CA ALA A 126 17.58 12.95 -6.36
C ALA A 126 18.53 14.15 -6.40
N GLU A 127 19.47 14.20 -5.47
CA GLU A 127 20.49 15.25 -5.43
C GLU A 127 21.47 15.12 -6.61
N ARG A 128 22.03 13.94 -6.86
CA ARG A 128 23.06 13.73 -7.88
C ARG A 128 22.55 13.93 -9.31
N LEU A 129 21.35 13.43 -9.64
CA LEU A 129 20.85 13.43 -11.02
C LEU A 129 20.04 14.67 -11.37
N TYR A 130 19.36 15.25 -10.37
CA TYR A 130 18.37 16.30 -10.61
C TYR A 130 18.61 17.56 -9.78
N GLY A 131 19.61 17.55 -8.87
CA GLY A 131 19.97 18.70 -8.07
C GLY A 131 19.01 19.02 -6.93
N TYR A 132 18.07 18.13 -6.59
CA TYR A 132 17.14 18.36 -5.48
C TYR A 132 17.90 18.50 -4.17
N LYS A 133 17.62 19.58 -3.44
CA LYS A 133 18.19 19.85 -2.11
C LYS A 133 17.26 19.48 -0.97
N ALA A 134 16.00 19.23 -1.28
CA ALA A 134 15.01 18.79 -0.31
C ALA A 134 14.26 17.53 -0.80
N PHE A 135 13.83 16.70 0.14
CA PHE A 135 13.31 15.35 -0.10
C PHE A 135 12.17 15.05 0.87
N ILE A 136 11.06 14.53 0.35
CA ILE A 136 9.94 14.04 1.14
C ILE A 136 9.65 12.58 0.79
N ASN A 137 9.72 11.72 1.79
CA ASN A 137 9.18 10.38 1.77
C ASN A 137 7.71 10.42 2.22
N ASP A 138 6.81 10.32 1.24
CA ASP A 138 5.37 10.13 1.43
C ASP A 138 5.12 8.62 1.59
N ALA A 139 5.31 8.15 2.82
CA ALA A 139 5.15 6.75 3.17
C ALA A 139 3.67 6.36 3.29
N GLY A 140 3.40 5.06 3.11
CA GLY A 140 2.09 4.48 3.39
C GLY A 140 1.63 4.76 4.83
N GLY A 141 0.32 4.74 5.06
CA GLY A 141 -0.25 4.94 6.41
C GLY A 141 0.20 3.91 7.45
N SER A 142 0.70 2.77 6.98
CA SER A 142 1.16 1.59 7.73
C SER A 142 2.65 1.61 8.08
N ILE A 143 3.42 2.65 7.74
CA ILE A 143 4.88 2.65 8.03
C ILE A 143 5.19 2.43 9.52
N CYS A 144 4.34 2.91 10.41
CA CYS A 144 4.49 2.71 11.85
C CYS A 144 4.19 1.27 12.31
N GLU A 145 3.53 0.47 11.47
CA GLU A 145 3.17 -0.93 11.73
C GLU A 145 4.22 -1.91 11.16
N ILE A 146 5.26 -1.40 10.50
CA ILE A 146 6.36 -2.22 10.00
C ILE A 146 7.24 -2.64 11.18
N ASP A 147 7.18 -3.93 11.54
CA ASP A 147 8.03 -4.55 12.56
C ASP A 147 9.45 -4.81 12.02
N ASP A 148 10.21 -3.74 11.81
CA ASP A 148 11.60 -3.75 11.33
C ASP A 148 12.41 -2.60 11.94
N ASP A 149 13.02 -2.85 13.10
CA ASP A 149 13.84 -1.85 13.82
C ASP A 149 15.00 -1.31 12.97
N ALA A 150 15.62 -2.15 12.15
CA ALA A 150 16.74 -1.75 11.31
C ALA A 150 16.28 -0.77 10.21
N LEU A 151 15.09 -0.98 9.66
CA LEU A 151 14.47 -0.05 8.72
C LEU A 151 14.20 1.31 9.39
N MET A 152 13.60 1.30 10.59
CA MET A 152 13.28 2.53 11.31
C MET A 152 14.54 3.32 11.66
N GLN A 153 15.61 2.64 12.10
CA GLN A 153 16.92 3.25 12.32
C GLN A 153 17.52 3.82 11.03
N THR A 154 17.37 3.09 9.92
CA THR A 154 17.84 3.55 8.60
C THR A 154 17.13 4.83 8.18
N LEU A 155 15.80 4.89 8.30
CA LEU A 155 15.02 6.09 7.98
C LEU A 155 15.33 7.26 8.92
N ALA A 156 15.48 7.01 10.22
CA ALA A 156 15.84 8.01 11.21
C ALA A 156 17.23 8.61 10.95
N ALA A 157 18.17 7.80 10.46
CA ALA A 157 19.52 8.26 10.11
C ALA A 157 19.53 9.19 8.89
N HIS A 158 18.52 9.12 8.01
CA HIS A 158 18.50 9.84 6.73
C HIS A 158 17.41 10.93 6.63
N THR A 159 16.37 10.86 7.45
CA THR A 159 15.19 11.73 7.38
C THR A 159 14.69 12.09 8.77
N LEU A 160 14.11 13.28 8.90
CA LEU A 160 13.32 13.65 10.08
C LEU A 160 11.91 13.07 9.94
N PHE A 161 11.45 12.37 10.97
CA PHE A 161 10.07 11.92 11.04
C PHE A 161 9.12 13.08 11.37
N VAL A 162 8.08 13.23 10.57
CA VAL A 162 7.01 14.22 10.76
C VAL A 162 5.69 13.47 10.80
N TYR A 163 5.08 13.43 11.98
CA TYR A 163 3.76 12.83 12.18
C TYR A 163 2.69 13.89 11.96
N ILE A 164 1.75 13.63 11.05
CA ILE A 164 0.56 14.45 10.85
C ILE A 164 -0.55 13.85 11.69
N ASP A 165 -0.94 14.58 12.72
CA ASP A 165 -2.06 14.24 13.59
C ASP A 165 -3.31 15.04 13.21
N THR A 166 -4.47 14.57 13.67
CA THR A 166 -5.74 15.28 13.47
C THR A 166 -6.61 15.25 14.73
N ASP A 167 -7.68 16.05 14.74
CA ASP A 167 -8.59 16.10 15.88
C ASP A 167 -9.54 14.89 15.90
N GLU A 168 -10.17 14.66 17.06
CA GLU A 168 -11.09 13.54 17.26
C GLU A 168 -12.27 13.57 16.26
N ALA A 169 -12.71 14.76 15.85
CA ALA A 169 -13.80 14.92 14.91
C ALA A 169 -13.43 14.41 13.52
N LEU A 170 -12.24 14.75 13.01
CA LEU A 170 -11.77 14.26 11.72
C LEU A 170 -11.41 12.77 11.79
N TYR A 171 -10.86 12.29 12.91
CA TYR A 171 -10.66 10.84 13.12
C TYR A 171 -11.97 10.06 12.99
N ALA A 172 -13.02 10.49 13.68
CA ALA A 172 -14.34 9.87 13.59
C ALA A 172 -14.92 9.91 12.17
N GLU A 173 -14.67 10.99 11.43
CA GLU A 173 -15.09 11.08 10.02
C GLU A 173 -14.30 10.12 9.12
N LEU A 174 -12.99 10.01 9.31
CA LEU A 174 -12.14 9.07 8.57
C LEU A 174 -12.54 7.61 8.83
N GLU A 175 -12.82 7.28 10.09
CA GLU A 175 -13.29 5.95 10.51
C GLU A 175 -14.67 5.64 9.90
N ALA A 176 -15.63 6.56 10.01
CA ALA A 176 -16.96 6.39 9.43
C ALA A 176 -16.89 6.15 7.91
N ARG A 177 -15.98 6.85 7.20
CA ARG A 177 -15.74 6.64 5.78
C ARG A 177 -15.12 5.27 5.49
N ALA A 178 -14.20 4.79 6.33
CA ALA A 178 -13.57 3.49 6.20
C ALA A 178 -14.61 2.35 6.38
N ILE A 179 -15.49 2.47 7.37
CA ILE A 179 -16.59 1.51 7.62
C ILE A 179 -17.62 1.52 6.48
N ALA A 180 -17.98 2.71 5.98
CA ALA A 180 -18.92 2.86 4.88
C ALA A 180 -18.37 2.30 3.56
N TYR A 181 -17.07 2.47 3.31
CA TYR A 181 -16.39 2.04 2.09
C TYR A 181 -15.12 1.24 2.42
N PRO A 182 -15.26 -0.02 2.89
CA PRO A 182 -14.14 -0.85 3.30
C PRO A 182 -13.23 -1.14 2.10
N LYS A 183 -12.07 -0.46 2.08
CA LYS A 183 -11.06 -0.64 1.05
C LYS A 183 -10.19 -1.85 1.40
N PRO A 184 -9.76 -2.64 0.40
CA PRO A 184 -8.64 -3.55 0.58
C PRO A 184 -7.43 -2.82 1.14
N ILE A 185 -6.98 -3.24 2.33
CA ILE A 185 -5.80 -2.73 3.00
C ILE A 185 -4.89 -3.90 3.40
N CYS A 186 -3.61 -3.60 3.54
CA CYS A 186 -2.67 -4.56 4.06
C CYS A 186 -2.66 -4.48 5.58
N TYR A 187 -2.59 -5.65 6.20
CA TYR A 187 -2.64 -5.84 7.64
C TYR A 187 -1.32 -6.44 8.08
N HIS A 188 -0.92 -6.14 9.32
CA HIS A 188 0.18 -6.85 9.97
C HIS A 188 -0.14 -8.36 10.03
N ALA A 189 0.84 -9.21 9.71
CA ALA A 189 0.59 -10.64 9.48
C ALA A 189 0.03 -11.37 10.71
N ALA A 190 0.57 -11.08 11.90
CA ALA A 190 0.09 -11.69 13.15
C ALA A 190 -1.34 -11.25 13.49
N PHE A 191 -1.62 -9.96 13.34
CA PHE A 191 -2.94 -9.38 13.58
C PHE A 191 -3.98 -9.95 12.61
N LEU A 192 -3.65 -10.03 11.31
CA LEU A 192 -4.54 -10.64 10.33
C LEU A 192 -4.88 -12.09 10.69
N GLN A 193 -3.87 -12.88 11.08
CA GLN A 193 -4.08 -14.27 11.44
C GLN A 193 -4.99 -14.43 12.66
N GLU A 194 -4.82 -13.57 13.66
CA GLU A 194 -5.67 -13.49 14.85
C GLU A 194 -7.11 -13.16 14.46
N MET A 195 -7.31 -12.08 13.71
CA MET A 195 -8.64 -11.62 13.28
C MET A 195 -9.37 -12.63 12.39
N ILE A 196 -8.67 -13.35 11.51
CA ILE A 196 -9.26 -14.45 10.73
C ILE A 196 -9.78 -15.53 11.67
N GLY A 197 -9.03 -15.88 12.72
CA GLY A 197 -9.42 -16.86 13.72
C GLY A 197 -10.64 -16.42 14.53
N GLU A 198 -10.61 -15.21 15.06
CA GLU A 198 -11.71 -14.64 15.85
C GLU A 198 -13.00 -14.53 15.03
N TYR A 199 -12.91 -14.02 13.81
CA TYR A 199 -14.06 -13.91 12.93
C TYR A 199 -14.61 -15.29 12.52
N SER A 200 -13.74 -16.28 12.29
CA SER A 200 -14.16 -17.66 12.05
C SER A 200 -14.99 -18.20 13.22
N LEU A 201 -14.51 -18.02 14.46
CA LEU A 201 -15.22 -18.45 15.67
C LEU A 201 -16.56 -17.72 15.83
N LEU A 202 -16.58 -16.40 15.62
CA LEU A 202 -17.78 -15.57 15.68
C LEU A 202 -18.86 -16.04 14.69
N LYS A 203 -18.45 -16.50 13.50
CA LYS A 203 -19.34 -17.03 12.45
C LYS A 203 -19.56 -18.54 12.56
N GLY A 204 -19.30 -19.15 13.72
CA GLY A 204 -19.60 -20.56 14.00
C GLY A 204 -18.62 -21.55 13.36
N GLY A 205 -17.34 -21.19 13.26
CA GLY A 205 -16.30 -22.01 12.64
C GLY A 205 -16.30 -21.94 11.10
N LEU A 206 -16.82 -20.85 10.53
CA LEU A 206 -16.86 -20.65 9.09
C LEU A 206 -15.42 -20.61 8.53
N THR A 207 -15.19 -21.27 7.40
CA THR A 207 -13.87 -21.23 6.75
C THR A 207 -13.62 -19.85 6.12
N PRO A 208 -12.38 -19.34 6.10
CA PRO A 208 -12.11 -17.98 5.64
C PRO A 208 -12.54 -17.71 4.19
N ASP A 209 -12.46 -18.72 3.32
CA ASP A 209 -12.93 -18.65 1.93
C ASP A 209 -14.43 -18.35 1.78
N ARG A 210 -15.21 -18.54 2.86
CA ARG A 210 -16.67 -18.35 2.87
C ARG A 210 -17.10 -17.07 3.59
N PHE A 211 -16.16 -16.29 4.13
CA PHE A 211 -16.47 -15.03 4.80
C PHE A 211 -17.24 -14.10 3.86
N GLU A 212 -18.20 -13.34 4.42
CA GLU A 212 -18.69 -12.13 3.75
C GLU A 212 -17.54 -11.13 3.74
N SER A 213 -17.03 -10.79 2.57
CA SER A 213 -15.77 -10.06 2.43
C SER A 213 -15.80 -8.67 3.06
N ASP A 214 -16.90 -7.94 2.85
CA ASP A 214 -17.06 -6.60 3.43
C ASP A 214 -17.31 -6.63 4.93
N ASP A 215 -18.01 -7.66 5.42
CA ASP A 215 -18.26 -7.83 6.86
C ASP A 215 -16.95 -8.17 7.59
N PHE A 216 -16.10 -9.00 7.00
CA PHE A 216 -14.77 -9.27 7.55
C PHE A 216 -13.91 -7.99 7.60
N ILE A 217 -13.88 -7.18 6.55
CA ILE A 217 -13.08 -5.94 6.59
C ILE A 217 -13.60 -4.98 7.67
N ARG A 218 -14.93 -4.83 7.81
CA ARG A 218 -15.51 -4.00 8.88
C ARG A 218 -15.24 -4.54 10.29
N PHE A 219 -15.09 -5.84 10.44
CA PHE A 219 -14.72 -6.44 11.73
C PHE A 219 -13.26 -6.12 12.12
N VAL A 220 -12.39 -5.93 11.13
CA VAL A 220 -10.95 -5.69 11.33
C VAL A 220 -10.60 -4.18 11.36
N THR A 221 -11.50 -3.32 10.87
CA THR A 221 -11.35 -1.85 10.86
C THR A 221 -11.78 -1.26 12.19
#